data_AF-A0A832G8U3-F1
#
_entry.id   AF-A0A832G8U3-F1
#
_cell.length_a   1.000
_cell.length_b   1.000
_cell.length_c   1.000
_cell.angle_alpha   90.00
_cell.angle_beta   90.00
_cell.angle_gamma   90.00
#
_symmetry.space_group_name_H-M   'P 1'
#
loop_
_entity.id
_entity.type
_entity.pdbx_description
1 polymer ?
#
loop_
_entity_poly.entity_id
_entity_poly.type
_entity_poly.pdbx_seq_one_letter_code
_entity_poly.pdbx_strand_id
1 'polypeptide(L)'
;MILKMGQSSSFLRRRVAREAALLLYTLQEREFKQAKERAAKALGVRVLPTNLEVAEELDSIADEYEGDARWERLIRMRREALEIMEALKDFSPRLIGSVWRGTVNRNSDIDIVVFSQSS
;
A
#
# COMPACT_ATOMS: atom_id res chain seq x y z
N MET A 1 -18.96 -32.81 12.28
CA MET A 1 -18.64 -31.58 11.52
C MET A 1 -18.85 -30.40 12.45
N ILE A 2 -17.79 -29.92 13.10
CA ILE A 2 -17.89 -28.95 14.20
C ILE A 2 -18.17 -27.56 13.61
N LEU A 3 -19.34 -27.01 13.97
CA LEU A 3 -19.78 -25.67 13.65
C LEU A 3 -18.76 -24.66 14.20
N LYS A 4 -18.07 -23.93 13.33
CA LYS A 4 -17.15 -22.85 13.71
C LYS A 4 -17.94 -21.79 14.49
N MET A 5 -17.65 -21.66 15.78
CA MET A 5 -18.06 -20.55 16.65
C MET A 5 -17.90 -19.23 15.91
N GLY A 6 -18.94 -18.40 15.95
CA GLY A 6 -19.06 -17.15 15.20
C GLY A 6 -17.84 -16.26 15.40
N GLN A 7 -17.02 -16.12 14.36
CA GLN A 7 -15.92 -15.16 14.39
C GLN A 7 -16.51 -13.75 14.41
N SER A 8 -16.03 -12.91 15.33
CA SER A 8 -16.44 -11.51 15.39
C SER A 8 -16.24 -10.83 14.03
N SER A 9 -17.19 -9.98 13.63
CA SER A 9 -17.12 -9.20 12.39
C SER A 9 -15.78 -8.46 12.24
N SER A 10 -15.20 -7.99 13.36
CA SER A 10 -13.89 -7.35 13.37
C SER A 10 -12.75 -8.30 12.98
N PHE A 11 -12.77 -9.55 13.47
CA PHE A 11 -11.77 -10.55 13.12
C PHE A 11 -11.84 -10.93 11.64
N LEU A 12 -13.05 -11.14 11.12
CA LEU A 12 -13.26 -11.43 9.70
C LEU A 12 -12.79 -10.26 8.82
N ARG A 13 -13.11 -9.02 9.20
CA ARG A 13 -12.68 -7.82 8.50
C ARG A 13 -11.15 -7.70 8.44
N ARG A 14 -10.44 -7.96 9.54
CA ARG A 14 -8.98 -7.99 9.55
C ARG A 14 -8.40 -9.06 8.63
N ARG A 15 -9.01 -10.25 8.59
CA ARG A 15 -8.59 -11.31 7.65
C ARG A 15 -8.77 -10.90 6.20
N VAL A 16 -9.89 -10.24 5.87
CA VAL A 16 -10.10 -9.68 4.53
C VAL A 16 -9.07 -8.59 4.22
N ALA A 17 -8.72 -7.73 5.20
CA ALA A 17 -7.70 -6.70 5.03
C ALA A 17 -6.34 -7.29 4.68
N ARG A 18 -5.91 -8.31 5.43
CA ARG A 18 -4.62 -8.99 5.19
C ARG A 18 -4.59 -9.73 3.84
N GLU A 19 -5.67 -10.41 3.47
CA GLU A 19 -5.77 -11.08 2.17
C GLU A 19 -5.75 -10.07 1.01
N ALA A 20 -6.49 -8.96 1.13
CA ALA A 20 -6.46 -7.89 0.14
C ALA A 20 -5.07 -7.26 0.01
N ALA A 21 -4.36 -7.07 1.13
CA ALA A 21 -3.00 -6.57 1.15
C ALA A 21 -2.02 -7.52 0.46
N LEU A 22 -2.15 -8.85 0.65
CA LEU A 22 -1.36 -9.85 -0.07
C LEU A 22 -1.60 -9.79 -1.60
N LEU A 23 -2.85 -9.66 -2.04
CA LEU A 23 -3.18 -9.51 -3.46
C LEU A 23 -2.50 -8.29 -4.08
N LEU A 24 -2.49 -7.15 -3.37
CA LEU A 24 -1.80 -5.93 -3.79
C LEU A 24 -0.27 -6.11 -3.78
N TYR A 25 0.29 -6.69 -2.71
CA TYR A 25 1.73 -6.88 -2.54
C TYR A 25 2.34 -7.80 -3.60
N THR A 26 1.58 -8.81 -4.02
CA THR A 26 1.96 -9.76 -5.07
C THR A 26 1.59 -9.30 -6.48
N LEU A 27 1.02 -8.09 -6.61
CA LEU A 27 0.54 -7.51 -7.88
C LEU A 27 -0.53 -8.34 -8.59
N GLN A 28 -1.22 -9.23 -7.88
CA GLN A 28 -2.38 -9.96 -8.40
C GLN A 28 -3.59 -9.04 -8.56
N GLU A 29 -3.63 -7.95 -7.80
CA GLU A 29 -4.56 -6.84 -7.95
C GLU A 29 -3.80 -5.53 -7.86
N ARG A 30 -4.28 -4.49 -8.54
CA ARG A 30 -3.66 -3.15 -8.51
C ARG A 30 -4.49 -2.10 -7.77
N GLU A 31 -5.78 -2.38 -7.59
CA GLU A 31 -6.72 -1.45 -6.99
C GLU A 31 -7.27 -1.99 -5.68
N PHE A 32 -7.32 -1.13 -4.65
CA PHE A 32 -7.84 -1.47 -3.32
C PHE A 32 -9.26 -2.02 -3.38
N LYS A 33 -10.13 -1.46 -4.22
CA LYS A 33 -11.51 -1.91 -4.34
C LYS A 33 -11.57 -3.37 -4.80
N GLN A 34 -10.88 -3.67 -5.90
CA GLN A 34 -10.85 -5.02 -6.50
C GLN A 34 -10.22 -6.03 -5.54
N ALA A 35 -9.10 -5.66 -4.90
CA ALA A 35 -8.44 -6.50 -3.89
C ALA A 35 -9.36 -6.86 -2.72
N LYS A 36 -10.10 -5.89 -2.17
CA LYS A 36 -11.03 -6.12 -1.06
C LYS A 36 -12.20 -7.02 -1.47
N GLU A 37 -12.79 -6.78 -2.63
CA GLU A 37 -13.90 -7.57 -3.15
C GLU A 37 -13.47 -9.03 -3.42
N ARG A 38 -12.29 -9.22 -4.04
CA ARG A 38 -11.72 -10.54 -4.29
C ARG A 38 -11.38 -11.28 -3.00
N ALA A 39 -10.76 -10.60 -2.03
CA ALA A 39 -10.46 -11.18 -0.72
C ALA A 39 -11.71 -11.62 0.04
N ALA A 40 -12.74 -10.77 0.09
CA ALA A 40 -14.01 -11.09 0.75
C ALA A 40 -14.70 -12.29 0.08
N LYS A 41 -14.70 -12.33 -1.26
CA LYS A 41 -15.23 -13.45 -2.05
C LYS A 41 -14.46 -14.76 -1.76
N ALA A 42 -13.13 -14.72 -1.76
CA ALA A 42 -12.29 -15.89 -1.49
C ALA A 42 -12.52 -16.45 -0.08
N LEU A 43 -12.76 -15.57 0.90
CA LEU A 43 -13.03 -15.94 2.30
C LEU A 43 -14.50 -16.26 2.58
N GLY A 44 -15.40 -16.10 1.61
CA GLY A 44 -16.84 -16.37 1.75
C GLY A 44 -17.57 -15.42 2.71
N VAL A 45 -17.10 -14.18 2.84
CA VAL A 45 -17.66 -13.17 3.75
C VAL A 45 -18.12 -11.92 3.00
N ARG A 46 -19.01 -11.13 3.61
CA ARG A 46 -19.51 -9.86 3.05
C ARG A 46 -18.88 -8.61 3.65
N VAL A 47 -18.13 -8.77 4.73
CA VAL A 47 -17.48 -7.64 5.41
C VAL A 47 -16.30 -7.16 4.58
N LEU A 48 -16.20 -5.84 4.40
CA LEU A 48 -15.09 -5.20 3.70
C LEU A 48 -14.32 -4.29 4.66
N PRO A 49 -12.98 -4.26 4.57
CA PRO A 49 -12.16 -3.32 5.33
C PRO A 49 -12.14 -1.94 4.67
N THR A 50 -11.68 -0.96 5.43
CA THR A 50 -11.30 0.36 4.93
C THR A 50 -9.99 0.27 4.14
N ASN A 51 -9.69 1.29 3.33
CA ASN A 51 -8.38 1.34 2.65
C ASN A 51 -7.24 1.48 3.65
N LEU A 52 -7.48 2.15 4.79
CA LEU A 52 -6.50 2.29 5.86
C LEU A 52 -6.12 0.93 6.44
N GLU A 53 -7.10 0.11 6.82
CA GLU A 53 -6.86 -1.24 7.36
C GLU A 53 -6.09 -2.14 6.37
N VAL A 54 -6.35 -2.01 5.06
CA VAL A 54 -5.58 -2.73 4.03
C VAL A 54 -4.16 -2.19 3.92
N ALA A 55 -3.98 -0.87 4.00
CA ALA A 55 -2.66 -0.25 3.92
C ALA A 55 -1.78 -0.62 5.13
N GLU A 56 -2.36 -0.71 6.33
CA GLU A 56 -1.66 -1.16 7.55
C GLU A 56 -1.18 -2.62 7.43
N GLU A 57 -2.03 -3.53 6.92
CA GLU A 57 -1.61 -4.91 6.68
C GLU A 57 -0.61 -5.01 5.52
N LEU A 58 -0.71 -4.16 4.49
CA LEU A 58 0.28 -4.09 3.40
C LEU A 58 1.64 -3.64 3.91
N ASP A 59 1.68 -2.66 4.81
CA ASP A 59 2.89 -2.21 5.48
C ASP A 59 3.51 -3.34 6.31
N SER A 60 2.68 -4.02 7.11
CA SER A 60 3.09 -5.17 7.93
C SER A 60 3.65 -6.31 7.06
N ILE A 61 3.01 -6.63 5.94
CA ILE A 61 3.50 -7.65 4.99
C ILE A 61 4.83 -7.22 4.37
N ALA A 62 4.97 -5.96 3.98
CA ALA A 62 6.23 -5.48 3.43
C ALA A 62 7.38 -5.62 4.45
N ASP A 63 7.13 -5.29 5.71
CA ASP A 63 8.11 -5.48 6.79
C ASP A 63 8.45 -6.95 7.02
N GLU A 64 7.45 -7.83 7.07
CA GLU A 64 7.65 -9.27 7.25
C GLU A 64 8.51 -9.89 6.13
N TYR A 65 8.37 -9.43 4.89
CA TYR A 65 9.05 -10.01 3.72
C TYR A 65 10.37 -9.35 3.37
N GLU A 66 10.54 -8.06 3.66
CA GLU A 66 11.67 -7.27 3.16
C GLU A 66 12.64 -6.84 4.25
N GLY A 67 12.19 -6.77 5.51
CA GLY A 67 13.01 -6.42 6.66
C GLY A 67 13.83 -5.14 6.45
N ASP A 68 15.09 -5.16 6.88
CA ASP A 68 15.97 -3.99 6.87
C ASP A 68 16.27 -3.44 5.46
N ALA A 69 16.21 -4.28 4.42
CA ALA A 69 16.44 -3.85 3.04
C ALA A 69 15.40 -2.81 2.55
N ARG A 70 14.25 -2.76 3.23
CA ARG A 70 13.21 -1.76 2.99
C ARG A 70 13.69 -0.35 3.31
N TRP A 71 14.43 -0.16 4.40
CA TRP A 71 14.97 1.13 4.81
C TRP A 71 16.03 1.64 3.83
N GLU A 72 16.90 0.76 3.37
CA GLU A 72 17.89 1.09 2.34
C GLU A 72 17.20 1.52 1.03
N ARG A 73 16.13 0.83 0.63
CA ARG A 73 15.31 1.22 -0.52
C ARG A 73 14.69 2.60 -0.32
N LEU A 74 14.11 2.88 0.86
CA LEU A 74 13.50 4.17 1.13
C LEU A 74 14.50 5.32 1.01
N ILE A 75 15.69 5.14 1.58
CA ILE A 75 16.77 6.14 1.52
C ILE A 75 17.17 6.38 0.06
N ARG A 76 17.38 5.29 -0.70
CA ARG A 76 17.73 5.37 -2.12
C ARG A 76 16.66 6.12 -2.93
N MET A 77 15.40 5.71 -2.82
CA MET A 77 14.30 6.33 -3.56
C MET A 77 14.09 7.81 -3.18
N ARG A 78 14.34 8.19 -1.92
CA ARG A 78 14.28 9.61 -1.51
C ARG A 78 15.41 10.45 -2.10
N ARG A 79 16.59 9.87 -2.31
CA ARG A 79 17.69 10.54 -3.02
C ARG A 79 17.35 10.72 -4.49
N GLU A 80 16.88 9.65 -5.14
CA GLU A 80 16.43 9.72 -6.54
C GLU A 80 15.28 10.71 -6.73
N ALA A 81 14.31 10.73 -5.81
CA ALA A 81 13.22 11.70 -5.83
C ALA A 81 13.73 13.14 -5.69
N LEU A 82 14.72 13.38 -4.84
CA LEU A 82 15.32 14.71 -4.68
C LEU A 82 15.98 15.18 -5.99
N GLU A 83 16.76 14.32 -6.65
CA GLU A 83 17.39 14.63 -7.94
C GLU A 83 16.34 15.01 -9.01
N ILE A 84 15.23 14.26 -9.08
CA ILE A 84 14.13 14.57 -10.01
C ILE A 84 13.45 15.91 -9.63
N MET A 85 13.20 16.14 -8.35
CA MET A 85 12.60 17.38 -7.86
C MET A 85 13.49 18.60 -8.13
N GLU A 86 14.82 18.47 -8.03
CA GLU A 86 15.76 19.54 -8.38
C GLU A 86 15.70 19.88 -9.87
N ALA A 87 15.59 18.88 -10.75
CA ALA A 87 15.41 19.08 -12.18
C ALA A 87 14.06 19.74 -12.52
N LEU A 88 13.03 19.52 -11.71
CA LEU A 88 11.68 20.06 -11.87
C LEU A 88 11.40 21.31 -11.02
N LYS A 89 12.42 21.91 -10.39
CA LYS A 89 12.26 22.95 -9.35
C LYS A 89 11.36 24.11 -9.76
N ASP A 90 11.37 24.50 -11.04
CA ASP A 90 10.61 25.63 -11.56
C ASP A 90 9.08 25.36 -11.56
N PHE A 91 8.69 24.09 -11.41
CA PHE A 91 7.29 23.65 -11.34
C PHE A 91 6.84 23.29 -9.92
N SER A 92 7.51 23.81 -8.88
CA SER A 92 7.13 23.58 -7.46
C SER A 92 6.82 22.10 -7.13
N PRO A 93 7.76 21.18 -7.40
CA PRO A 93 7.49 19.75 -7.32
C PRO A 93 7.23 19.31 -5.87
N ARG A 94 6.37 18.31 -5.70
CA ARG A 94 6.05 17.71 -4.40
C ARG A 94 6.09 16.18 -4.50
N LEU A 95 6.96 15.55 -3.71
CA LEU A 95 6.97 14.11 -3.52
C LEU A 95 5.71 13.67 -2.77
N ILE A 96 5.01 12.70 -3.31
CA ILE A 96 3.83 12.09 -2.68
C ILE A 96 4.01 10.56 -2.63
N GLY A 97 2.93 9.82 -2.40
CA GLY A 97 2.99 8.37 -2.46
C GLY A 97 3.74 7.71 -1.30
N SER A 98 4.16 6.46 -1.51
CA SER A 98 4.81 5.62 -0.50
C SER A 98 6.19 6.14 -0.11
N VAL A 99 6.94 6.73 -1.06
CA VAL A 99 8.28 7.28 -0.82
C VAL A 99 8.25 8.46 0.15
N TRP A 100 7.27 9.37 -0.02
CA TRP A 100 7.04 10.44 0.95
C TRP A 100 6.68 9.87 2.33
N ARG A 101 5.65 9.00 2.38
CA ARG A 101 5.11 8.44 3.63
C ARG A 101 6.06 7.51 4.37
N GLY A 102 7.12 7.04 3.73
CA GLY A 102 8.04 6.05 4.30
C GLY A 102 7.51 4.62 4.21
N THR A 103 6.47 4.37 3.41
CA THR A 103 5.82 3.06 3.31
C THR A 103 6.22 2.27 2.05
N VAL A 104 7.49 2.40 1.62
CA VAL A 104 7.96 1.79 0.37
C VAL A 104 8.05 0.27 0.49
N ASN A 105 7.77 -0.41 -0.61
CA ASN A 105 8.03 -1.84 -0.78
C ASN A 105 8.76 -2.05 -2.12
N ARG A 106 9.10 -3.30 -2.44
CA ARG A 106 9.80 -3.62 -3.69
C ARG A 106 9.09 -3.20 -4.98
N ASN A 107 7.78 -2.93 -4.95
CA ASN A 107 6.97 -2.52 -6.08
C ASN A 107 6.61 -1.02 -6.05
N SER A 108 7.23 -0.23 -5.17
CA SER A 108 6.93 1.21 -5.07
C SER A 108 7.57 2.01 -6.20
N ASP A 109 6.82 2.99 -6.70
CA ASP A 109 7.28 3.99 -7.65
C ASP A 109 7.55 5.34 -6.96
N ILE A 110 8.22 6.26 -7.64
CA ILE A 110 8.41 7.66 -7.20
C ILE A 110 7.31 8.52 -7.84
N ASP A 111 6.35 8.94 -7.03
CA ASP A 111 5.26 9.82 -7.44
C ASP A 111 5.59 11.29 -7.11
N ILE A 112 5.72 12.14 -8.14
CA ILE A 112 5.94 13.58 -8.00
C ILE A 112 4.81 14.34 -8.69
N VAL A 113 4.17 15.25 -7.97
CA VAL A 113 3.20 16.20 -8.53
C VAL A 113 3.89 17.53 -8.75
N VAL A 114 3.63 18.15 -9.90
CA VAL A 114 4.13 19.48 -10.26
C VAL A 114 2.98 20.46 -10.45
N PHE A 115 3.26 21.73 -10.22
CA PHE A 115 2.31 22.83 -10.37
C PHE A 115 2.93 23.89 -11.28
N SER A 116 2.28 24.18 -12.41
CA SER A 116 2.61 25.35 -13.21
C SER A 116 1.82 26.54 -12.68
N GLN A 117 2.49 27.65 -12.39
CA GLN A 117 1.77 28.92 -12.26
C GLN A 117 1.36 29.33 -13.67
N SER A 118 0.06 29.23 -13.99
CA SER A 118 -0.49 29.91 -15.15
C SER A 118 -0.34 31.41 -14.89
N SER A 119 0.57 32.06 -15.61
CA SER A 119 0.63 33.53 -15.67
C SER A 119 -0.52 34.08 -16.50
#